data_AF-A0A8T2TV69-F1
#
_entry.id   AF-A0A8T2TV69-F1
#
_cell.length_a   1.000
_cell.length_b   1.000
_cell.length_c   1.000
_cell.angle_alpha   90.00
_cell.angle_beta   90.00
_cell.angle_gamma   90.00
#
_symmetry.space_group_name_H-M   'P 1'
#
loop_
_entity.id
_entity.type
_entity.pdbx_description
1 polymer ?
#
loop_
_entity_poly.entity_id
_entity_poly.type
_entity_poly.pdbx_seq_one_letter_code
_entity_poly.pdbx_strand_id
1 'polypeptide(L)'
;MLRGIFGGLSYMHSNGRLHQSLGPSSVLINTLSESDVYSLLPQLRDMAFSVDISDEEIFRGHRSGLAWRQQILDGRSDDVSIGSATAALADGLWRRARSAGALTPLERKAFGIADDIYAAGLLMAYIIFVSLCKSGSVDGPSLQRLFESTFQLDLQAAREYCLADDNWIEAIKFLDLGDGAGWEVLQAMLNPDYRQRPIAEAVLNHRFMTGAVLF
;
A
#
# COMPACT_ATOMS: atom_id res chain seq x y z
N MET A 1 5.00 5.78 -14.39
CA MET A 1 3.97 4.96 -13.70
C MET A 1 4.05 5.08 -12.17
N LEU A 2 5.08 4.55 -11.49
CA LEU A 2 5.14 4.53 -10.02
C LEU A 2 4.87 5.90 -9.38
N ARG A 3 5.54 6.98 -9.83
CA ARG A 3 5.29 8.34 -9.32
C ARG A 3 3.82 8.77 -9.30
N GLY A 4 3.03 8.41 -10.32
CA GLY A 4 1.62 8.81 -10.35
C GLY A 4 0.74 7.99 -9.40
N ILE A 5 1.05 6.70 -9.20
CA ILE A 5 0.40 5.85 -8.19
C ILE A 5 0.63 6.44 -6.79
N PHE A 6 1.89 6.69 -6.44
CA PHE A 6 2.24 7.25 -5.14
C PHE A 6 1.78 8.71 -4.98
N GLY A 7 1.70 9.48 -6.08
CA GLY A 7 1.10 10.80 -6.12
C GLY A 7 -0.38 10.77 -5.72
N GLY A 8 -1.14 9.84 -6.31
CA GLY A 8 -2.53 9.60 -5.93
C GLY A 8 -2.67 9.16 -4.47
N LEU A 9 -1.81 8.27 -3.99
CA LEU A 9 -1.86 7.79 -2.61
C LEU A 9 -1.51 8.90 -1.61
N SER A 10 -0.49 9.70 -1.90
CA SER A 10 -0.12 10.88 -1.10
C SER A 10 -1.25 11.90 -1.03
N TYR A 11 -1.95 12.13 -2.16
CA TYR A 11 -3.14 12.97 -2.18
C TYR A 11 -4.27 12.42 -1.30
N MET A 12 -4.53 11.10 -1.35
CA MET A 12 -5.56 10.49 -0.48
C MET A 12 -5.21 10.66 0.99
N HIS A 13 -3.97 10.34 1.38
CA HIS A 13 -3.52 10.42 2.77
C HIS A 13 -3.57 11.85 3.32
N SER A 14 -3.18 12.85 2.52
CA SER A 14 -3.25 14.27 2.93
C SER A 14 -4.68 14.78 3.08
N ASN A 15 -5.65 14.14 2.42
CA ASN A 15 -7.08 14.42 2.56
C ASN A 15 -7.78 13.49 3.57
N GLY A 16 -7.03 12.81 4.44
CA GLY A 16 -7.60 11.96 5.49
C GLY A 16 -8.34 10.74 4.95
N ARG A 17 -7.88 10.17 3.82
CA ARG A 17 -8.47 8.96 3.24
C ARG A 17 -7.44 7.87 3.03
N LEU A 18 -7.83 6.63 3.33
CA LEU A 18 -7.10 5.41 3.00
C LEU A 18 -7.69 4.75 1.76
N HIS A 19 -6.87 4.00 1.02
CA HIS A 19 -7.29 3.24 -0.16
C HIS A 19 -7.77 1.83 0.19
N GLN A 20 -7.01 1.08 1.01
CA GLN A 20 -7.36 -0.23 1.59
C GLN A 20 -7.62 -1.39 0.62
N SER A 21 -7.33 -1.21 -0.66
CA SER A 21 -7.53 -2.22 -1.72
C SER A 21 -6.47 -2.13 -2.81
N LEU A 22 -5.29 -1.60 -2.46
CA LEU A 22 -4.20 -1.42 -3.41
C LEU A 22 -3.71 -2.76 -3.95
N GLY A 23 -3.66 -2.85 -5.26
CA GLY A 23 -3.23 -4.01 -6.04
C GLY A 23 -3.26 -3.71 -7.53
N PRO A 24 -2.88 -4.66 -8.40
CA PRO A 24 -2.76 -4.40 -9.84
C PRO A 24 -4.06 -3.91 -10.47
N SER A 25 -5.22 -4.43 -10.04
CA SER A 25 -6.54 -4.02 -10.52
C SER A 25 -6.95 -2.61 -10.09
N SER A 26 -6.34 -2.09 -9.02
CA SER A 26 -6.64 -0.76 -8.48
C SER A 26 -5.94 0.38 -9.24
N VAL A 27 -5.15 0.08 -10.28
CA VAL A 27 -4.45 1.05 -11.10
C VAL A 27 -5.01 1.05 -12.52
N LEU A 28 -5.54 2.19 -12.95
CA LEU A 28 -5.88 2.44 -14.35
C LEU A 28 -4.71 3.13 -15.05
N ILE A 29 -4.49 2.75 -16.30
CA ILE A 29 -3.60 3.44 -17.23
C ILE A 29 -4.43 3.92 -18.42
N ASN A 30 -4.15 5.13 -18.89
CA ASN A 30 -4.89 5.76 -19.98
C ASN A 30 -4.48 5.26 -21.38
N THR A 31 -3.38 4.53 -21.50
CA THR A 31 -2.90 3.96 -22.77
C THR A 31 -2.18 2.64 -22.53
N LEU A 32 -2.25 1.74 -23.52
CA LEU A 32 -1.46 0.51 -23.60
C LEU A 32 -0.33 0.62 -24.63
N SER A 33 -0.21 1.77 -25.30
CA SER A 33 0.82 1.99 -26.31
C SER A 33 2.18 2.30 -25.67
N GLU A 34 3.19 1.49 -25.98
CA GLU A 34 4.57 1.72 -25.57
C GLU A 34 5.20 2.95 -26.23
N SER A 35 4.64 3.44 -27.35
CA SER A 35 5.13 4.67 -28.00
C SER A 35 4.73 5.94 -27.23
N ASP A 36 3.70 5.85 -26.38
CA ASP A 36 3.02 7.01 -25.81
C ASP A 36 3.37 7.20 -24.32
N VAL A 37 4.54 6.70 -23.89
CA VAL A 37 4.98 6.67 -22.48
C VAL A 37 4.97 8.05 -21.82
N TYR A 38 5.24 9.12 -22.58
CA TYR A 38 5.18 10.50 -22.07
C TYR A 38 3.77 10.96 -21.68
N SER A 39 2.73 10.31 -22.19
CA SER A 39 1.33 10.59 -21.89
C SER A 39 0.73 9.62 -20.88
N LEU A 40 1.51 8.68 -20.34
CA LEU A 40 1.02 7.66 -19.41
C LEU A 40 0.60 8.29 -18.06
N LEU A 41 -0.69 8.26 -17.79
CA LEU A 41 -1.32 8.76 -16.57
C LEU A 41 -1.91 7.59 -15.77
N PRO A 42 -1.21 7.13 -14.72
CA PRO A 42 -1.77 6.13 -13.81
C PRO A 42 -2.72 6.78 -12.81
N GLN A 43 -3.87 6.15 -12.57
CA GLN A 43 -4.89 6.61 -11.64
C GLN A 43 -5.32 5.50 -10.69
N LEU A 44 -5.49 5.84 -9.41
CA LEU A 44 -6.06 4.92 -8.41
C LEU A 44 -7.58 4.82 -8.58
N ARG A 45 -8.11 3.60 -8.50
CA ARG A 45 -9.54 3.28 -8.57
C ARG A 45 -9.96 2.34 -7.44
N ASP A 46 -11.20 1.86 -7.48
CA ASP A 46 -11.75 0.91 -6.49
C ASP A 46 -11.83 1.48 -5.06
N MET A 47 -12.34 2.71 -4.97
CA MET A 47 -12.58 3.46 -3.73
C MET A 47 -13.70 2.88 -2.85
N ALA A 48 -14.31 1.75 -3.24
CA ALA A 48 -15.36 1.07 -2.49
C ALA A 48 -14.89 0.61 -1.10
N PHE A 49 -13.58 0.38 -0.95
CA PHE A 49 -12.95 0.01 0.33
C PHE A 49 -12.28 1.19 1.03
N SER A 50 -12.37 2.41 0.47
CA SER A 50 -11.72 3.57 1.07
C SER A 50 -12.27 3.88 2.45
N VAL A 51 -11.38 4.23 3.36
CA VAL A 51 -11.72 4.51 4.77
C VAL A 51 -11.39 5.97 5.07
N ASP A 52 -12.36 6.67 5.67
CA ASP A 52 -12.17 8.02 6.18
C ASP A 52 -11.42 7.95 7.51
N ILE A 53 -10.28 8.64 7.56
CA ILE A 53 -9.41 8.80 8.72
C ILE A 53 -9.16 10.28 9.03
N SER A 54 -10.04 11.16 8.56
CA SER A 54 -10.08 12.54 9.00
C SER A 54 -10.19 12.60 10.52
N ASP A 55 -9.66 13.67 11.10
CA ASP A 55 -9.70 13.83 12.55
C ASP A 55 -11.16 13.82 13.03
N GLU A 56 -12.07 14.42 12.27
CA GLU A 56 -13.51 14.38 12.55
C GLU A 56 -14.04 12.94 12.69
N GLU A 57 -13.75 12.06 11.73
CA GLU A 57 -14.23 10.67 11.76
C GLU A 57 -13.53 9.85 12.86
N ILE A 58 -12.22 10.02 13.03
CA ILE A 58 -11.46 9.30 14.06
C ILE A 58 -11.89 9.68 15.49
N PHE A 59 -12.20 10.96 15.72
CA PHE A 59 -12.73 11.43 17.00
C PHE A 59 -14.23 11.14 17.16
N ARG A 60 -15.01 11.09 16.08
CA ARG A 60 -16.40 10.57 16.11
C ARG A 60 -16.41 9.09 16.49
N GLY A 61 -15.57 8.25 15.88
CA GLY A 61 -15.46 6.82 16.18
C GLY A 61 -15.06 6.51 17.63
N HIS A 62 -14.26 7.39 18.27
CA HIS A 62 -13.95 7.27 19.71
C HIS A 62 -15.14 7.61 20.63
N ARG A 63 -15.99 8.57 20.24
CA ARG A 63 -17.20 8.93 20.97
C ARG A 63 -18.36 7.94 20.70
N SER A 64 -18.50 7.53 19.45
CA SER A 64 -19.46 6.51 19.00
C SER A 64 -19.08 5.10 19.43
N GLY A 65 -17.81 4.84 19.77
CA GLY A 65 -17.30 3.59 20.35
C GLY A 65 -18.14 3.03 21.51
N LEU A 66 -18.74 3.94 22.27
CA LEU A 66 -19.63 3.65 23.40
C LEU A 66 -21.11 3.70 22.98
N ALA A 67 -21.46 4.47 21.95
CA ALA A 67 -22.84 4.65 21.48
C ALA A 67 -23.32 3.55 20.51
N TRP A 68 -22.46 3.01 19.64
CA TRP A 68 -22.83 1.91 18.72
C TRP A 68 -23.13 0.62 19.49
N ARG A 69 -22.39 0.37 20.57
CA ARG A 69 -22.61 -0.78 21.46
C ARG A 69 -23.94 -0.65 22.18
N GLN A 70 -24.33 0.57 22.55
CA GLN A 70 -25.61 0.87 23.17
C GLN A 70 -26.78 0.79 22.17
N GLN A 71 -26.63 1.26 20.92
CA GLN A 71 -27.68 1.19 19.89
C GLN A 71 -28.00 -0.24 19.43
N ILE A 72 -27.01 -1.14 19.37
CA ILE A 72 -27.25 -2.57 19.11
C ILE A 72 -28.00 -3.24 20.27
N LEU A 73 -27.72 -2.84 21.51
CA LEU A 73 -28.44 -3.31 22.70
C LEU A 73 -29.87 -2.73 22.79
N ASP A 74 -30.09 -1.51 22.28
CA ASP A 74 -31.36 -0.78 22.36
C ASP A 74 -32.30 -1.01 21.16
N GLY A 75 -31.91 -1.83 20.17
CA GLY A 75 -32.80 -2.33 19.12
C GLY A 75 -33.42 -1.27 18.18
N ARG A 76 -32.83 -0.08 18.07
CA ARG A 76 -33.31 0.99 17.17
C ARG A 76 -32.66 0.91 15.80
N SER A 77 -33.45 0.45 14.83
CA SER A 77 -33.09 0.30 13.42
C SER A 77 -33.61 1.47 12.59
N ASP A 78 -32.91 2.60 12.59
CA ASP A 78 -33.17 3.68 11.63
C ASP A 78 -31.97 3.81 10.67
N ASP A 79 -32.20 3.42 9.41
CA ASP A 79 -31.42 3.66 8.19
C ASP A 79 -29.90 3.31 8.20
N VAL A 80 -29.60 2.08 8.64
CA VAL A 80 -28.25 1.53 8.88
C VAL A 80 -27.67 0.77 7.66
N SER A 81 -28.04 1.08 6.43
CA SER A 81 -27.61 0.26 5.27
C SER A 81 -26.16 0.56 4.82
N ILE A 82 -25.82 1.83 4.56
CA ILE A 82 -24.52 2.19 3.97
C ILE A 82 -23.44 2.34 5.05
N GLY A 83 -23.77 2.97 6.19
CA GLY A 83 -22.84 3.14 7.30
C GLY A 83 -22.44 1.82 7.98
N SER A 84 -23.30 0.80 7.94
CA SER A 84 -22.98 -0.54 8.43
C SER A 84 -22.02 -1.29 7.49
N ALA A 85 -22.22 -1.16 6.18
CA ALA A 85 -21.37 -1.81 5.19
C ALA A 85 -19.95 -1.24 5.18
N THR A 86 -19.80 0.10 5.21
CA THR A 86 -18.48 0.75 5.28
C THR A 86 -17.76 0.44 6.61
N ALA A 87 -18.50 0.43 7.72
CA ALA A 87 -17.95 0.01 9.02
C ALA A 87 -17.51 -1.46 9.01
N ALA A 88 -18.28 -2.36 8.38
CA ALA A 88 -17.92 -3.76 8.24
C ALA A 88 -16.67 -3.97 7.36
N LEU A 89 -16.53 -3.19 6.28
CA LEU A 89 -15.32 -3.21 5.44
C LEU A 89 -14.08 -2.73 6.20
N ALA A 90 -14.23 -1.71 7.05
CA ALA A 90 -13.13 -1.16 7.86
C ALA A 90 -12.80 -2.01 9.11
N ASP A 91 -13.68 -2.91 9.57
CA ASP A 91 -13.44 -3.70 10.78
C ASP A 91 -12.19 -4.58 10.66
N GLY A 92 -11.95 -5.14 9.46
CA GLY A 92 -10.73 -5.89 9.16
C GLY A 92 -9.47 -5.07 9.42
N LEU A 93 -9.43 -3.82 8.93
CA LEU A 93 -8.33 -2.88 9.16
C LEU A 93 -8.15 -2.60 10.65
N TRP A 94 -9.24 -2.25 11.34
CA TRP A 94 -9.14 -1.86 12.75
C TRP A 94 -8.81 -3.03 13.68
N ARG A 95 -9.16 -4.25 13.30
CA ARG A 95 -8.71 -5.46 13.99
C ARG A 95 -7.20 -5.63 13.85
N ARG A 96 -6.63 -5.49 12.64
CA ARG A 96 -5.17 -5.53 12.44
C ARG A 96 -4.46 -4.42 13.22
N ALA A 97 -5.02 -3.20 13.21
CA ALA A 97 -4.48 -2.07 13.98
C ALA A 97 -4.37 -2.39 15.47
N ARG A 98 -5.44 -2.93 16.07
CA ARG A 98 -5.44 -3.37 17.49
C ARG A 98 -4.40 -4.46 17.75
N SER A 99 -4.31 -5.46 16.87
CA SER A 99 -3.31 -6.54 16.99
C SER A 99 -1.87 -6.02 16.90
N ALA A 100 -1.63 -4.93 16.16
CA ALA A 100 -0.35 -4.24 16.07
C ALA A 100 -0.08 -3.25 17.23
N GLY A 101 -1.00 -3.16 18.20
CA GLY A 101 -0.90 -2.27 19.36
C GLY A 101 -1.25 -0.81 19.06
N ALA A 102 -1.96 -0.51 17.97
CA ALA A 102 -2.48 0.84 17.70
C ALA A 102 -3.79 1.07 18.48
N LEU A 103 -3.68 1.66 19.67
CA LEU A 103 -4.78 1.75 20.63
C LEU A 103 -5.43 3.13 20.63
N THR A 104 -4.66 4.17 20.38
CA THR A 104 -5.10 5.57 20.35
C THR A 104 -5.64 5.97 18.97
N PRO A 105 -6.44 7.05 18.87
CA PRO A 105 -6.93 7.55 17.58
C PRO A 105 -5.77 7.89 16.61
N LEU A 106 -4.71 8.50 17.13
CA LEU A 106 -3.53 8.86 16.34
C LEU A 106 -2.78 7.62 15.83
N GLU A 107 -2.57 6.60 16.68
CA GLU A 107 -1.91 5.36 16.27
C GLU A 107 -2.73 4.60 15.22
N ARG A 108 -4.06 4.61 15.31
CA ARG A 108 -4.92 4.00 14.28
C ARG A 108 -4.79 4.71 12.94
N LYS A 109 -4.74 6.03 12.95
CA LYS A 109 -4.48 6.84 11.74
C LYS A 109 -3.14 6.45 11.12
N ALA A 110 -2.07 6.42 11.94
CA ALA A 110 -0.74 6.03 11.51
C ALA A 110 -0.70 4.59 10.98
N PHE A 111 -1.37 3.65 11.66
CA PHE A 111 -1.47 2.27 11.21
C PHE A 111 -2.15 2.15 9.85
N GLY A 112 -3.28 2.82 9.65
CA GLY A 112 -4.00 2.77 8.37
C GLY A 112 -3.17 3.30 7.21
N ILE A 113 -2.45 4.40 7.42
CA ILE A 113 -1.50 4.94 6.42
C ILE A 113 -0.40 3.92 6.14
N ALA A 114 0.19 3.33 7.19
CA ALA A 114 1.24 2.34 7.07
C ALA A 114 0.77 1.01 6.43
N ASP A 115 -0.50 0.66 6.56
CA ASP A 115 -1.13 -0.52 5.94
C ASP A 115 -1.32 -0.30 4.42
N ASP A 116 -1.75 0.90 4.01
CA ASP A 116 -1.75 1.30 2.60
C ASP A 116 -0.33 1.30 2.00
N ILE A 117 0.66 1.81 2.74
CA ILE A 117 2.06 1.86 2.28
C ILE A 117 2.62 0.46 2.08
N TYR A 118 2.29 -0.48 2.96
CA TYR A 118 2.66 -1.88 2.79
C TYR A 118 2.08 -2.47 1.51
N ALA A 119 0.78 -2.28 1.27
CA ALA A 119 0.12 -2.74 0.04
C ALA A 119 0.71 -2.06 -1.21
N ALA A 120 1.04 -0.77 -1.13
CA ALA A 120 1.74 -0.05 -2.20
C ALA A 120 3.14 -0.62 -2.47
N GLY A 121 3.83 -1.13 -1.46
CA GLY A 121 5.15 -1.78 -1.59
C GLY A 121 5.05 -3.09 -2.36
N LEU A 122 4.07 -3.93 -2.01
CA LEU A 122 3.76 -5.15 -2.75
C LEU A 122 3.35 -4.84 -4.20
N LEU A 123 2.55 -3.80 -4.43
CA LEU A 123 2.17 -3.34 -5.76
C LEU A 123 3.39 -2.85 -6.57
N MET A 124 4.29 -2.08 -5.95
CA MET A 124 5.52 -1.63 -6.59
C MET A 124 6.38 -2.83 -7.01
N ALA A 125 6.59 -3.79 -6.11
CA ALA A 125 7.33 -5.00 -6.43
C ALA A 125 6.66 -5.79 -7.55
N TYR A 126 5.34 -5.98 -7.49
CA TYR A 126 4.57 -6.64 -8.55
C TYR A 126 4.81 -5.96 -9.90
N ILE A 127 4.64 -4.64 -9.99
CA ILE A 127 4.81 -3.90 -11.26
C ILE A 127 6.22 -4.10 -11.80
N ILE A 128 7.25 -4.02 -10.96
CA ILE A 128 8.64 -4.15 -11.37
C ILE A 128 8.94 -5.57 -11.86
N PHE A 129 8.62 -6.59 -11.05
CA PHE A 129 8.91 -7.98 -11.39
C PHE A 129 8.10 -8.45 -12.60
N VAL A 130 6.80 -8.17 -12.65
CA VAL A 130 5.96 -8.61 -13.78
C VAL A 130 6.32 -7.90 -15.09
N SER A 131 6.78 -6.64 -15.04
CA SER A 131 7.12 -5.90 -16.26
C SER A 131 8.52 -6.22 -16.80
N LEU A 132 9.49 -6.54 -15.91
CA LEU A 132 10.89 -6.68 -16.30
C LEU A 132 11.37 -8.13 -16.35
N CYS A 133 10.73 -9.05 -15.64
CA CYS A 133 11.08 -10.47 -15.68
C CYS A 133 10.48 -11.17 -16.89
N LYS A 134 10.96 -12.38 -17.16
CA LYS A 134 10.39 -13.25 -18.20
C LYS A 134 8.89 -13.46 -17.97
N SER A 135 8.09 -13.28 -19.03
CA SER A 135 6.64 -13.47 -18.94
C SER A 135 6.27 -14.85 -18.38
N GLY A 136 5.41 -14.85 -17.37
CA GLY A 136 4.98 -16.05 -16.65
C GLY A 136 5.97 -16.63 -15.63
N SER A 137 7.15 -16.03 -15.44
CA SER A 137 8.10 -16.50 -14.42
C SER A 137 7.75 -16.07 -12.99
N VAL A 138 6.88 -15.08 -12.83
CA VAL A 138 6.47 -14.51 -11.54
C VAL A 138 5.03 -14.02 -11.61
N ASP A 139 4.27 -14.25 -10.54
CA ASP A 139 2.96 -13.67 -10.32
C ASP A 139 2.90 -12.99 -8.94
N GLY A 140 1.87 -12.16 -8.72
CA GLY A 140 1.70 -11.41 -7.48
C GLY A 140 1.66 -12.29 -6.23
N PRO A 141 0.83 -13.34 -6.17
CA PRO A 141 0.78 -14.23 -5.01
C PRO A 141 2.10 -14.95 -4.72
N SER A 142 2.88 -15.32 -5.73
CA SER A 142 4.19 -15.95 -5.54
C SER A 142 5.23 -14.96 -5.03
N LEU A 143 5.23 -13.72 -5.55
CA LEU A 143 6.12 -12.66 -5.08
C LEU A 143 5.81 -12.27 -3.63
N GLN A 144 4.52 -12.15 -3.29
CA GLN A 144 4.10 -11.87 -1.92
C GLN A 144 4.54 -12.99 -0.97
N ARG A 145 4.30 -14.27 -1.33
CA ARG A 145 4.77 -15.41 -0.51
C ARG A 145 6.28 -15.45 -0.37
N LEU A 146 7.03 -15.11 -1.42
CA LEU A 146 8.48 -15.04 -1.39
C LEU A 146 8.95 -14.06 -0.31
N PHE A 147 8.45 -12.82 -0.34
CA PHE A 147 8.85 -11.81 0.64
C PHE A 147 8.31 -12.09 2.04
N GLU A 148 7.02 -12.39 2.17
CA GLU A 148 6.37 -12.52 3.49
C GLU A 148 6.71 -13.85 4.18
N SER A 149 6.62 -14.97 3.46
CA SER A 149 6.70 -16.30 4.05
C SER A 149 8.11 -16.89 3.98
N THR A 150 8.78 -16.76 2.83
CA THR A 150 10.11 -17.36 2.63
C THR A 150 11.19 -16.54 3.31
N PHE A 151 11.21 -15.22 3.07
CA PHE A 151 12.25 -14.33 3.61
C PHE A 151 11.81 -13.49 4.80
N GLN A 152 10.55 -13.60 5.24
CA GLN A 152 10.05 -12.90 6.43
C GLN A 152 10.33 -11.39 6.39
N LEU A 153 10.18 -10.80 5.21
CA LEU A 153 10.41 -9.38 4.90
C LEU A 153 11.87 -8.93 4.98
N ASP A 154 12.83 -9.87 4.98
CA ASP A 154 14.25 -9.60 4.67
C ASP A 154 14.43 -9.49 3.16
N LEU A 155 14.36 -8.27 2.62
CA LEU A 155 14.47 -8.05 1.18
C LEU A 155 15.90 -8.15 0.67
N GLN A 156 16.90 -8.04 1.55
CA GLN A 156 18.28 -8.23 1.15
C GLN A 156 18.55 -9.72 0.87
N ALA A 157 18.08 -10.61 1.75
CA ALA A 157 18.13 -12.04 1.51
C ALA A 157 17.29 -12.43 0.28
N ALA A 158 16.11 -11.83 0.10
CA ALA A 158 15.29 -12.04 -1.08
C ALA A 158 16.00 -11.60 -2.38
N ARG A 159 16.68 -10.44 -2.36
CA ARG A 159 17.49 -9.95 -3.48
C ARG A 159 18.58 -10.94 -3.87
N GLU A 160 19.33 -11.47 -2.91
CA GLU A 160 20.40 -12.45 -3.16
C GLU A 160 19.86 -13.74 -3.79
N TYR A 161 18.70 -14.22 -3.31
CA TYR A 161 18.02 -15.36 -3.90
C TYR A 161 17.58 -15.09 -5.34
N CYS A 162 16.94 -13.94 -5.58
CA CYS A 162 16.46 -13.57 -6.91
C CYS A 162 17.60 -13.36 -7.91
N LEU A 163 18.79 -12.94 -7.46
CA LEU A 163 19.97 -12.77 -8.30
C LEU A 163 20.47 -14.10 -8.89
N ALA A 164 20.15 -15.22 -8.26
CA ALA A 164 20.53 -16.55 -8.73
C ALA A 164 19.64 -17.10 -9.86
N ASP A 165 18.52 -16.42 -10.17
CA ASP A 165 17.61 -16.80 -11.26
C ASP A 165 17.67 -15.79 -12.41
N ASP A 166 18.21 -16.23 -13.56
CA ASP A 166 18.34 -15.44 -14.78
C ASP A 166 17.00 -14.88 -15.28
N ASN A 167 15.86 -15.49 -14.92
CA ASN A 167 14.54 -14.99 -15.33
C ASN A 167 14.20 -13.66 -14.67
N TRP A 168 14.84 -13.30 -13.55
CA TRP A 168 14.49 -12.12 -12.73
C TRP A 168 15.55 -11.01 -12.76
N ILE A 169 16.67 -11.24 -13.45
CA ILE A 169 17.86 -10.39 -13.40
C ILE A 169 17.60 -8.92 -13.74
N GLU A 170 16.71 -8.63 -14.70
CA GLU A 170 16.42 -7.25 -15.11
C GLU A 170 15.66 -6.47 -14.03
N ALA A 171 14.78 -7.11 -13.26
CA ALA A 171 14.15 -6.49 -12.10
C ALA A 171 15.18 -6.18 -11.00
N ILE A 172 16.14 -7.07 -10.79
CA ILE A 172 17.21 -6.87 -9.80
C ILE A 172 18.11 -5.72 -10.22
N LYS A 173 18.58 -5.69 -11.47
CA LYS A 173 19.38 -4.57 -12.02
C LYS A 173 18.65 -3.24 -11.87
N PHE A 174 17.35 -3.20 -12.13
CA PHE A 174 16.55 -1.99 -11.99
C PHE A 174 16.46 -1.52 -10.52
N LEU A 175 16.19 -2.44 -9.58
CA LEU A 175 16.14 -2.11 -8.15
C LEU A 175 17.51 -1.77 -7.56
N ASP A 176 18.59 -2.25 -8.18
CA ASP A 176 19.99 -1.98 -7.80
C ASP A 176 20.49 -0.59 -8.22
N LEU A 177 19.76 0.13 -9.08
CA LEU A 177 20.12 1.48 -9.49
C LEU A 177 20.32 2.40 -8.27
N GLY A 178 21.36 3.23 -8.32
CA GLY A 178 21.69 4.16 -7.24
C GLY A 178 22.07 3.47 -5.92
N ASP A 179 22.87 2.41 -6.03
CA ASP A 179 23.37 1.60 -4.90
C ASP A 179 22.23 0.97 -4.11
N GLY A 180 21.36 0.22 -4.80
CA GLY A 180 20.25 -0.50 -4.16
C GLY A 180 19.08 0.39 -3.73
N ALA A 181 18.91 1.58 -4.32
CA ALA A 181 17.87 2.52 -3.90
C ALA A 181 16.44 1.96 -4.04
N GLY A 182 16.20 1.07 -5.02
CA GLY A 182 14.91 0.41 -5.19
C GLY A 182 14.62 -0.56 -4.05
N TRP A 183 15.64 -1.31 -3.62
CA TRP A 183 15.54 -2.22 -2.47
C TRP A 183 15.37 -1.47 -1.15
N GLU A 184 16.09 -0.37 -0.97
CA GLU A 184 15.99 0.48 0.23
C GLU A 184 14.56 0.97 0.45
N VAL A 185 13.95 1.57 -0.58
CA VAL A 185 12.57 2.09 -0.46
C VAL A 185 11.56 0.94 -0.28
N LEU A 186 11.76 -0.19 -0.98
CA LEU A 186 10.88 -1.35 -0.84
C LEU A 186 10.97 -1.94 0.58
N GLN A 187 12.17 -2.02 1.16
CA GLN A 187 12.41 -2.52 2.52
C GLN A 187 11.76 -1.60 3.57
N ALA A 188 11.85 -0.29 3.37
CA ALA A 188 11.20 0.68 4.24
C ALA A 188 9.67 0.55 4.19
N MET A 189 9.09 0.37 3.01
CA MET A 189 7.65 0.20 2.83
C MET A 189 7.13 -1.13 3.38
N LEU A 190 7.91 -2.21 3.24
CA LEU A 190 7.57 -3.55 3.71
C LEU A 190 8.07 -3.83 5.13
N ASN A 191 8.45 -2.81 5.90
CA ASN A 191 8.96 -2.99 7.25
C ASN A 191 7.93 -3.73 8.14
N PRO A 192 8.32 -4.78 8.90
CA PRO A 192 7.41 -5.48 9.80
C PRO A 192 6.76 -4.57 10.85
N ASP A 193 7.50 -3.59 11.37
CA ASP A 193 6.95 -2.58 12.27
C ASP A 193 6.33 -1.44 11.45
N TYR A 194 5.00 -1.34 11.51
CA TYR A 194 4.25 -0.30 10.79
C TYR A 194 4.71 1.12 11.14
N ARG A 195 5.27 1.32 12.35
CA ARG A 195 5.76 2.63 12.82
C ARG A 195 7.00 3.09 12.07
N GLN A 196 7.73 2.15 11.48
CA GLN A 196 8.95 2.41 10.70
C GLN A 196 8.67 2.59 9.21
N ARG A 197 7.41 2.41 8.78
CA ARG A 197 7.05 2.61 7.36
C ARG A 197 6.95 4.10 7.04
N PRO A 198 7.44 4.53 5.87
CA PRO A 198 7.33 5.91 5.45
C PRO A 198 5.88 6.29 5.12
N ILE A 199 5.57 7.58 5.14
CA ILE A 199 4.35 8.11 4.50
C ILE A 199 4.54 8.18 2.97
N ALA A 200 3.44 8.25 2.22
CA ALA A 200 3.49 8.26 0.74
C ALA A 200 4.33 9.41 0.17
N GLU A 201 4.31 10.58 0.82
CA GLU A 201 5.12 11.73 0.43
C GLU A 201 6.64 11.45 0.56
N ALA A 202 7.05 10.78 1.64
CA ALA A 202 8.44 10.39 1.84
C ALA A 202 8.89 9.37 0.78
N VAL A 203 8.01 8.43 0.40
CA VAL A 203 8.27 7.51 -0.72
C VAL A 203 8.48 8.29 -2.01
N LEU A 204 7.60 9.24 -2.35
CA LEU A 204 7.70 10.06 -3.56
C LEU A 204 9.01 10.85 -3.69
N ASN A 205 9.55 11.28 -2.54
CA ASN A 205 10.78 12.05 -2.45
C ASN A 205 12.04 11.18 -2.39
N HIS A 206 11.90 9.85 -2.32
CA HIS A 206 13.03 8.93 -2.34
C HIS A 206 13.83 9.04 -3.66
N ARG A 207 15.16 8.90 -3.60
CA ARG A 207 16.05 9.04 -4.77
C ARG A 207 15.69 8.10 -5.93
N PHE A 208 15.18 6.91 -5.60
CA PHE A 208 14.65 5.97 -6.59
C PHE A 208 13.42 6.51 -7.32
N MET A 209 12.49 7.14 -6.58
CA MET A 209 11.21 7.62 -7.10
C MET A 209 11.34 8.93 -7.87
N THR A 210 12.35 9.73 -7.57
CA THR A 210 12.66 10.99 -8.28
C THR A 210 13.44 10.76 -9.57
N GLY A 211 13.98 9.55 -9.79
CA GLY A 211 14.85 9.26 -10.93
C GLY A 211 16.26 9.84 -10.77
N ALA A 212 16.61 10.36 -9.60
CA ALA A 212 17.95 10.87 -9.32
C ALA A 212 19.04 9.80 -9.47
N VAL A 213 18.67 8.52 -9.37
CA VAL A 213 19.57 7.37 -9.57
C VAL A 213 19.96 7.09 -11.02
N LEU A 214 19.37 7.81 -11.98
CA LEU A 214 19.62 7.65 -13.42
C LEU A 214 20.75 8.56 -13.93
N PHE A 215 21.35 9.39 -13.08
CA PHE A 215 22.33 10.40 -13.42
C PHE A 215 23.60 10.29 -12.57
#